data_AF-A0A2P6S1Q9-F1
#
_entry.id   AF-A0A2P6S1Q9-F1
#
_cell.length_a   1.000
_cell.length_b   1.000
_cell.length_c   1.000
_cell.angle_alpha   90.00
_cell.angle_beta   90.00
_cell.angle_gamma   90.00
#
_symmetry.space_group_name_H-M   'P 1'
#
loop_
_entity.id
_entity.type
_entity.pdbx_description
1 polymer ?
#
loop_
_entity_poly.entity_id
_entity_poly.type
_entity_poly.pdbx_seq_one_letter_code
_entity_poly.pdbx_strand_id
1 'polypeptide(L)' 'MPAVAQLEKDAKHALAYQLLKVFLTQRLDAYLEFQAANSTLLQSCGLVHEDCITKMRLISLVDLGSDESG' A
#
# COMPACT_ATOMS: atom_id res chain seq x y z
N MET A 1 -5.06 13.58 -5.68
CA MET A 1 -6.31 13.98 -4.97
C MET A 1 -5.95 14.79 -3.71
N PRO A 2 -6.31 16.08 -3.62
CA PRO A 2 -5.91 16.94 -2.49
C PRO A 2 -6.40 16.45 -1.12
N ALA A 3 -7.57 15.79 -1.07
CA ALA A 3 -8.12 15.16 0.14
C ALA A 3 -7.28 13.99 0.67
N VAL A 4 -6.57 13.27 -0.20
CA VAL A 4 -5.72 12.14 0.19
C VAL A 4 -4.35 12.64 0.62
N ALA A 5 -3.81 13.66 -0.03
CA ALA A 5 -2.49 14.22 0.29
C ALA A 5 -2.42 14.85 1.69
N GLN A 6 -3.52 15.41 2.18
CA GLN A 6 -3.59 15.99 3.53
C GLN A 6 -3.57 14.95 4.65
N LEU A 7 -3.87 13.67 4.36
CA LEU A 7 -3.78 12.58 5.34
C LEU A 7 -2.33 12.35 5.81
N GLU A 8 -1.34 12.77 5.04
CA GLU A 8 0.08 12.73 5.44
C GLU A 8 0.36 13.50 6.72
N LYS A 9 -0.39 14.58 6.97
CA LYS A 9 -0.22 15.46 8.12
C LYS A 9 -1.17 15.12 9.28
N ASP A 10 -2.04 14.14 9.08
CA ASP A 10 -3.03 13.74 10.08
C ASP A 10 -2.46 12.59 10.93
N ALA A 11 -2.27 12.82 12.23
CA ALA A 11 -1.66 11.81 13.11
C ALA A 11 -2.44 10.48 13.17
N LYS A 12 -3.75 10.51 12.93
CA LYS A 12 -4.62 9.32 12.94
C LYS A 12 -4.55 8.56 11.62
N HIS A 13 -4.33 9.25 10.50
CA HIS A 13 -4.40 8.68 9.15
C HIS A 13 -3.04 8.61 8.43
N ALA A 14 -1.97 9.16 9.00
CA ALA A 14 -0.63 9.19 8.41
C ALA A 14 -0.11 7.80 8.05
N LEU A 15 -0.35 6.81 8.92
CA LEU A 15 0.08 5.43 8.65
C LEU A 15 -0.74 4.78 7.52
N ALA A 16 -2.03 5.05 7.43
CA ALA A 16 -2.85 4.58 6.30
C ALA A 16 -2.40 5.24 4.98
N TYR A 17 -2.03 6.52 5.02
CA TYR A 17 -1.45 7.22 3.87
C TYR A 17 -0.09 6.64 3.48
N GLN A 18 0.77 6.31 4.45
CA GLN A 18 2.03 5.63 4.20
C GLN A 18 1.83 4.26 3.56
N LEU A 19 0.84 3.48 4.01
CA LEU A 19 0.47 2.22 3.36
C LEU A 19 0.09 2.44 1.88
N LEU A 20 -0.74 3.44 1.58
CA LEU A 20 -1.10 3.79 0.20
C LEU A 20 0.13 4.14 -0.66
N LYS A 21 1.09 4.88 -0.08
CA LYS A 21 2.37 5.17 -0.73
C LYS A 21 3.16 3.90 -1.06
N VAL A 22 3.18 2.92 -0.17
CA VAL A 22 3.85 1.62 -0.43
C VAL A 22 3.17 0.86 -1.57
N PHE A 23 1.83 0.87 -1.64
CA PHE A 23 1.10 0.29 -2.75
C PHE A 23 1.40 0.99 -4.10
N LEU A 24 1.56 2.32 -4.07
CA LEU A 24 1.92 3.11 -5.25
C LEU A 24 3.31 2.79 -5.80
N THR A 25 4.30 2.54 -4.92
CA THR A 25 5.66 2.19 -5.34
C THR A 25 5.82 0.71 -5.69
N GLN A 26 4.78 -0.09 -5.47
CA GLN A 26 4.73 -1.52 -5.78
C GLN A 26 5.86 -2.35 -5.15
N ARG A 27 6.45 -1.84 -4.07
CA ARG A 27 7.58 -2.47 -3.39
C ARG A 27 7.09 -3.43 -2.31
N LEU A 28 7.12 -4.72 -2.64
CA LEU A 28 6.68 -5.78 -1.74
C LEU A 28 7.50 -5.82 -0.45
N ASP A 29 8.80 -5.57 -0.53
CA ASP A 29 9.70 -5.49 0.62
C ASP A 29 9.29 -4.38 1.60
N ALA A 30 9.02 -3.18 1.07
CA ALA A 30 8.56 -2.05 1.87
C ALA A 30 7.20 -2.34 2.54
N TYR A 31 6.34 -3.15 1.91
CA TYR A 31 5.09 -3.60 2.51
C TYR A 31 5.31 -4.59 3.64
N LEU A 32 6.21 -5.56 3.48
CA LEU A 32 6.51 -6.55 4.52
C LEU A 32 7.08 -5.85 5.77
N GLU A 33 7.98 -4.89 5.59
CA GLU A 33 8.49 -4.06 6.68
C GLU A 33 7.39 -3.24 7.36
N PHE A 34 6.51 -2.61 6.56
CA PHE A 34 5.38 -1.85 7.07
C PHE A 34 4.41 -2.73 7.86
N GLN A 35 4.09 -3.92 7.35
CA GLN A 35 3.18 -4.87 7.99
C GLN A 35 3.76 -5.40 9.30
N ALA A 36 5.05 -5.70 9.34
CA ALA A 36 5.72 -6.16 10.56
C ALA A 36 5.66 -5.09 11.66
N ALA A 37 5.85 -3.82 11.31
CA ALA A 37 5.81 -2.71 12.24
C ALA A 37 4.39 -2.25 12.63
N ASN A 38 3.37 -2.51 11.81
CA ASN A 38 2.03 -1.93 11.93
C ASN A 38 0.88 -2.96 11.81
N SER A 39 1.12 -4.23 12.17
CA SER A 39 0.15 -5.32 12.01
C SER A 39 -1.22 -5.04 12.64
N THR A 40 -1.24 -4.42 13.82
CA THR A 40 -2.47 -4.02 14.53
C THR A 40 -3.29 -2.98 13.77
N LEU A 41 -2.63 -2.04 13.09
CA LEU A 41 -3.30 -1.05 12.23
C LEU A 41 -4.03 -1.76 11.11
N LEU A 42 -3.33 -2.63 10.37
CA LEU A 42 -3.90 -3.36 9.24
C LEU A 42 -5.14 -4.16 9.69
N GLN A 43 -5.08 -4.82 10.84
CA GLN A 43 -6.22 -5.51 11.43
C GLN A 43 -7.38 -4.55 11.77
N SER A 44 -7.09 -3.39 12.37
CA SER A 44 -8.13 -2.38 12.68
C SER A 44 -8.79 -1.77 11.44
N CYS A 45 -8.08 -1.74 10.31
CA CYS A 45 -8.62 -1.34 9.02
C CYS A 45 -9.40 -2.47 8.31
N GLY A 46 -9.42 -3.68 8.88
CA GLY A 46 -10.03 -4.86 8.28
C GLY A 46 -9.24 -5.41 7.07
N LEU A 47 -7.95 -5.09 6.98
CA LEU A 47 -7.09 -5.53 5.89
C LEU A 47 -6.49 -6.91 6.20
N VAL A 48 -6.72 -7.87 5.30
CA VAL A 48 -6.12 -9.21 5.36
C VAL A 48 -4.76 -9.18 4.67
N HIS A 49 -3.73 -9.72 5.33
CA HIS A 49 -2.36 -9.70 4.81
C HIS A 49 -2.24 -10.33 3.42
N GLU A 50 -2.83 -11.50 3.23
CA GLU A 50 -2.80 -12.23 1.95
C GLU A 50 -3.45 -11.43 0.82
N ASP A 51 -4.60 -10.81 1.06
CA ASP A 51 -5.29 -9.99 0.07
C ASP A 51 -4.44 -8.78 -0.37
N CYS A 52 -3.70 -8.18 0.58
CA CYS A 52 -2.77 -7.10 0.30
C CYS A 52 -1.58 -7.57 -0.55
N ILE A 53 -1.01 -8.75 -0.26
CA ILE A 53 0.06 -9.36 -1.06
C ILE A 53 -0.44 -9.65 -2.48
N THR A 54 -1.63 -10.24 -2.61
CA THR A 54 -2.26 -10.53 -3.91
C THR A 54 -2.48 -9.25 -4.71
N LYS A 55 -3.02 -8.19 -4.09
CA LYS A 55 -3.21 -6.89 -4.74
C LYS A 55 -1.89 -6.30 -5.23
N MET A 56 -0.82 -6.35 -4.43
CA MET A 56 0.49 -5.85 -4.85
C MET A 56 1.04 -6.60 -6.06
N ARG A 57 0.98 -7.93 -6.05
CA ARG A 57 1.42 -8.75 -7.19
C ARG A 57 0.61 -8.44 -8.46
N LEU A 58 -0.70 -8.25 -8.32
CA LEU A 58 -1.56 -7.89 -9.45
C LEU A 58 -1.23 -6.51 -10.00
N ILE A 59 -0.97 -5.52 -9.15
CA ILE A 59 -0.57 -4.18 -9.59
C ILE A 59 0.75 -4.24 -10.35
N SER A 60 1.77 -4.92 -9.81
CA SER A 60 3.05 -5.10 -10.52
C SER A 60 2.89 -5.85 -11.85
N LEU A 61 2.00 -6.84 -11.93
CA LEU A 61 1.71 -7.55 -13.18
C LEU A 61 1.05 -6.64 -14.21
N VAL A 62 0.09 -5.81 -13.79
CA VAL A 62 -0.57 -4.83 -14.66
C VAL A 62 0.41 -3.79 -15.17
N ASP A 63 1.33 -3.33 -14.31
CA ASP A 63 2.37 -2.37 -14.69
C ASP A 63 3.32 -2.97 -15.75
N LEU A 64 3.83 -4.18 -15.51
CA LEU A 64 4.66 -4.92 -16.47
C LEU A 64 3.96 -5.11 -17.82
N GLY A 65 2.68 -5.51 -17.81
CA GLY A 65 1.89 -5.67 -19.03
C GLY A 65 1.57 -4.35 -19.75
N SER A 66 1.62 -3.22 -19.04
CA SER A 66 1.42 -1.89 -19.62
C SER A 66 2.68 -1.34 -20.26
N ASP A 67 3.86 -1.66 -19.70
CA ASP A 67 5.17 -1.27 -20.25
C ASP A 67 5.51 -2.00 -21.58
N GLU A 68 4.95 -3.20 -21.83
CA GLU A 68 5.18 -3.97 -23.07
C GLU A 68 4.35 -3.50 -24.28
N SER A 69 3.58 -2.41 -24.18
CA SER A 69 2.81 -1.84 -25.29
C SER A 69 3.53 -0.73 -26.08
N GLY A 70 4.87 -0.63 -25.94
CA GLY A 70 5.73 0.32 -26.67
C GLY A 70 6.22 -0.17 -28.02
#